data_AF-A0A3D3CF86-F1
#
_entry.id   AF-A0A3D3CF86-F1
#
_cell.length_a   1.000
_cell.length_b   1.000
_cell.length_c   1.000
_cell.angle_alpha   90.00
_cell.angle_beta   90.00
_cell.angle_gamma   90.00
#
_symmetry.space_group_name_H-M   'P 1'
#
loop_
_entity.id
_entity.type
_entity.pdbx_description
1 polymer ?
#
loop_
_entity_poly.entity_id
_entity_poly.type
_entity_poly.pdbx_seq_one_letter_code
_entity_poly.pdbx_strand_id
1 'polypeptide(L)'
;QDEAEQYKYELLRSLRLDEYIPVLIRFNNFGPSMHLAPFDSMLTLWAGKKKLAPADYDKRFNFRLQGEREGLIFFPRYDDKGKPNLQGVKTAKLSMSSAVSSVTMRRAS
;
A
#
# COMPACT_ATOMS: atom_id res chain seq x y z
N GLN A 1 27.26 -22.79 0.28
CA GLN A 1 26.24 -22.63 1.33
C GLN A 1 25.19 -21.63 0.81
N ASP A 2 24.73 -21.79 -0.44
CA ASP A 2 24.24 -20.64 -1.22
C ASP A 2 22.79 -20.77 -1.72
N GLU A 3 22.19 -21.96 -1.73
CA GLU A 3 20.84 -22.14 -2.28
C GLU A 3 19.77 -21.37 -1.50
N ALA A 4 19.88 -21.32 -0.17
CA ALA A 4 18.93 -20.58 0.66
C ALA A 4 19.08 -19.06 0.50
N GLU A 5 20.31 -18.58 0.29
CA GLU A 5 20.55 -17.16 0.01
C GLU A 5 20.09 -16.80 -1.41
N GLN A 6 20.43 -17.61 -2.42
CA GLN A 6 19.95 -17.40 -3.79
C GLN A 6 18.44 -17.43 -3.88
N TYR A 7 17.77 -18.42 -3.27
CA TYR A 7 16.32 -18.49 -3.22
C TYR A 7 15.71 -17.26 -2.53
N LYS A 8 16.32 -16.78 -1.44
CA LYS A 8 15.89 -15.54 -0.79
C LYS A 8 16.06 -14.34 -1.73
N TYR A 9 17.18 -14.19 -2.42
CA TYR A 9 17.38 -13.09 -3.37
C TYR A 9 16.41 -13.16 -4.55
N GLU A 10 16.17 -14.34 -5.12
CA GLU A 10 15.19 -14.53 -6.20
C GLU A 10 13.76 -14.26 -5.72
N LEU A 11 13.40 -14.67 -4.51
CA LEU A 11 12.11 -14.36 -3.91
C LEU A 11 11.95 -12.85 -3.66
N LEU A 12 12.95 -12.19 -3.07
CA LEU A 12 12.92 -10.74 -2.84
C LEU A 12 12.88 -9.96 -4.17
N ARG A 13 13.55 -10.46 -5.21
CA ARG A 13 13.55 -9.90 -6.57
C ARG A 13 12.22 -10.12 -7.29
N SER A 14 11.60 -11.30 -7.15
CA SER A 14 10.25 -11.55 -7.67
C SER A 14 9.19 -10.70 -6.97
N LEU A 15 9.41 -10.38 -5.69
CA LEU A 15 8.62 -9.40 -4.93
C LEU A 15 8.97 -7.94 -5.27
N ARG A 16 9.93 -7.70 -6.18
CA ARG A 16 10.42 -6.38 -6.64
C ARG A 16 10.85 -5.45 -5.51
N LEU A 17 11.45 -6.01 -4.47
CA LEU A 17 11.82 -5.27 -3.24
C LEU A 17 13.06 -4.40 -3.41
N ASP A 18 13.86 -4.68 -4.43
CA ASP A 18 14.95 -3.85 -4.92
C ASP A 18 14.44 -2.55 -5.56
N GLU A 19 13.30 -2.60 -6.25
CA GLU A 19 12.74 -1.46 -6.97
C GLU A 19 11.68 -0.68 -6.15
N TYR A 20 10.97 -1.36 -5.25
CA TYR A 20 9.84 -0.80 -4.52
C TYR A 20 9.94 -0.95 -3.00
N ILE A 21 9.17 -0.13 -2.31
CA ILE A 21 8.87 -0.23 -0.89
C ILE A 21 7.54 -1.01 -0.78
N PRO A 22 7.56 -2.28 -0.35
CA PRO A 22 6.35 -3.06 -0.19
C PRO A 22 5.62 -2.65 1.09
N VAL A 23 4.29 -2.63 1.04
CA VAL A 23 3.44 -2.49 2.21
C VAL A 23 2.35 -3.55 2.13
N LEU A 24 2.35 -4.47 3.09
CA LEU A 24 1.26 -5.44 3.27
C LEU A 24 0.11 -4.75 4.01
N ILE A 25 -1.08 -4.75 3.41
CA ILE A 25 -2.29 -4.24 4.04
C ILE A 25 -3.32 -5.35 4.17
N ARG A 26 -3.99 -5.39 5.31
CA ARG A 26 -5.11 -6.29 5.57
C ARG A 26 -6.33 -5.48 6.00
N PHE A 27 -7.44 -5.71 5.32
CA PHE A 27 -8.75 -5.15 5.69
C PHE A 27 -9.62 -6.25 6.26
N ASN A 28 -10.26 -5.97 7.40
CA ASN A 28 -11.29 -6.82 7.98
C ASN A 28 -12.61 -6.03 8.00
N ASN A 29 -13.46 -6.25 6.99
CA ASN A 29 -14.74 -5.56 6.86
C ASN A 29 -15.92 -6.47 7.23
N PHE A 30 -16.43 -6.31 8.45
CA PHE A 30 -17.63 -7.00 8.93
C PHE A 30 -18.92 -6.19 8.75
N GLY A 31 -18.83 -4.99 8.16
CA GLY A 31 -19.96 -4.12 7.88
C GLY A 31 -20.48 -4.22 6.43
N PRO A 32 -21.21 -3.20 5.96
CA PRO A 32 -21.59 -3.07 4.57
C PRO A 32 -20.37 -3.10 3.65
N SER A 33 -20.55 -3.60 2.43
CA SER A 33 -19.44 -3.75 1.50
C SER A 33 -18.82 -2.41 1.13
N MET A 34 -17.48 -2.33 1.14
CA MET A 34 -16.74 -1.14 0.74
C MET A 34 -16.40 -1.18 -0.75
N HIS A 35 -16.46 -0.01 -1.37
CA HIS A 35 -15.99 0.23 -2.73
C HIS A 35 -14.76 1.13 -2.67
N LEU A 36 -13.58 0.53 -2.83
CA LEU A 36 -12.31 1.23 -2.67
C LEU A 36 -11.68 1.63 -4.02
N ALA A 37 -12.44 1.60 -5.12
CA ALA A 37 -11.93 2.04 -6.42
C ALA A 37 -12.09 3.55 -6.65
N PRO A 38 -11.10 4.23 -7.26
CA PRO A 38 -9.75 3.73 -7.56
C PRO A 38 -8.86 3.75 -6.31
N PHE A 39 -8.33 2.58 -5.93
CA PHE A 39 -7.66 2.38 -4.63
C PHE A 39 -6.37 3.18 -4.48
N ASP A 40 -5.62 3.33 -5.56
CA ASP A 40 -4.39 4.12 -5.62
C ASP A 40 -4.60 5.59 -5.26
N SER A 41 -5.70 6.20 -5.72
CA SER A 41 -6.01 7.59 -5.42
C SER A 41 -6.26 7.86 -3.93
N MET A 42 -6.56 6.81 -3.18
CA MET A 42 -6.87 6.89 -1.75
C MET A 42 -5.62 6.76 -0.89
N LEU A 43 -4.49 6.34 -1.45
CA LEU A 43 -3.29 6.00 -0.69
C LEU A 43 -2.21 7.06 -0.82
N THR A 44 -1.54 7.34 0.28
CA THR A 44 -0.32 8.15 0.29
C THR A 44 0.65 7.61 1.33
N LEU A 45 1.85 7.27 0.89
CA LEU A 45 2.96 7.01 1.81
C LEU A 45 3.72 8.32 2.05
N TRP A 46 3.79 8.72 3.31
CA TRP A 46 4.55 9.88 3.75
C TRP A 46 5.91 9.43 4.25
N ALA A 47 6.96 9.81 3.53
CA ALA A 47 8.35 9.61 3.93
C ALA A 47 8.90 10.95 4.46
N GLY A 48 8.73 11.19 5.76
CA GLY A 48 8.91 12.52 6.34
C GLY A 48 7.94 13.55 5.73
N LYS A 49 8.47 14.52 4.96
CA LYS A 49 7.67 15.54 4.25
C LYS A 49 7.34 15.14 2.79
N LYS A 50 7.95 14.07 2.27
CA LYS A 50 7.71 13.60 0.90
C LYS A 50 6.42 12.78 0.86
N LYS A 51 5.58 13.02 -0.15
CA LYS A 51 4.41 12.21 -0.46
C LYS A 51 4.73 11.28 -1.62
N LEU A 52 4.39 10.01 -1.49
CA LEU A 52 4.59 8.99 -2.51
C LEU A 52 3.23 8.38 -2.83
N ALA A 53 2.86 8.41 -4.12
CA ALA A 53 1.75 7.62 -4.65
C ALA A 53 2.21 6.16 -4.83
N PRO A 54 1.28 5.20 -4.73
CA PRO A 54 1.60 3.81 -5.06
C PRO A 54 1.96 3.69 -6.55
N ALA A 55 3.05 3.00 -6.84
CA ALA A 55 3.44 2.65 -8.20
C ALA A 55 2.66 1.43 -8.72
N ASP A 56 2.37 0.49 -7.83
CA ASP A 56 1.52 -0.66 -8.13
C ASP A 56 0.84 -1.18 -6.86
N TYR A 57 -0.18 -2.00 -7.02
CA TYR A 57 -0.94 -2.58 -5.92
C TYR A 57 -1.77 -3.77 -6.42
N ASP A 58 -2.21 -4.61 -5.47
CA ASP A 58 -3.14 -5.69 -5.74
C ASP A 58 -4.49 -5.15 -6.26
N LYS A 59 -4.77 -5.36 -7.55
CA LYS A 59 -5.98 -4.84 -8.22
C LYS A 59 -7.27 -5.38 -7.60
N ARG A 60 -7.22 -6.44 -6.79
CA ARG A 60 -8.37 -6.91 -6.02
C ARG A 60 -8.94 -5.83 -5.10
N PHE A 61 -8.15 -4.84 -4.70
CA PHE A 61 -8.66 -3.71 -3.90
C PHE A 61 -9.64 -2.80 -4.65
N ASN A 62 -9.66 -2.80 -5.99
CA ASN A 62 -10.67 -2.04 -6.75
C ASN A 62 -12.05 -2.70 -6.76
N PHE A 63 -12.17 -3.95 -6.33
CA PHE A 63 -13.45 -4.66 -6.29
C PHE A 63 -14.12 -4.52 -4.93
N ARG A 64 -15.44 -4.68 -4.92
CA ARG A 64 -16.27 -4.74 -3.71
C ARG A 64 -15.58 -5.60 -2.64
N LEU A 65 -15.48 -5.06 -1.43
CA LEU A 65 -14.80 -5.68 -0.30
C LEU A 65 -15.79 -5.96 0.84
N GLN A 66 -15.95 -7.23 1.17
CA GLN A 66 -16.68 -7.73 2.33
C GLN A 66 -15.88 -8.90 2.93
N GLY A 67 -15.81 -8.99 4.25
CA GLY A 67 -14.92 -9.93 4.94
C GLY A 67 -13.46 -9.47 4.92
N GLU A 68 -12.54 -10.43 4.83
CA GLU A 68 -11.11 -10.17 4.90
C GLU A 68 -10.47 -10.08 3.51
N ARG A 69 -9.56 -9.13 3.33
CA ARG A 69 -8.71 -9.06 2.13
C ARG A 69 -7.33 -8.56 2.51
N GLU A 70 -6.33 -9.31 2.07
CA GLU A 70 -4.92 -8.98 2.19
C GLU A 70 -4.30 -8.79 0.80
N GLY A 71 -3.38 -7.83 0.70
CA GLY A 71 -2.67 -7.56 -0.53
C GLY A 71 -1.50 -6.62 -0.33
N LEU A 72 -0.64 -6.57 -1.35
CA LEU A 72 0.54 -5.71 -1.36
C LEU A 72 0.25 -4.40 -2.09
N ILE A 73 0.87 -3.34 -1.58
CA ILE A 73 0.98 -2.04 -2.21
C ILE A 73 2.47 -1.76 -2.39
N PHE A 74 2.87 -1.30 -3.57
CA PHE A 74 4.25 -1.00 -3.92
C PHE A 74 4.43 0.50 -4.11
N PHE A 75 5.27 1.12 -3.29
CA PHE A 75 5.65 2.53 -3.43
C PHE A 75 7.03 2.66 -4.07
N PRO A 76 7.33 3.74 -4.82
CA PRO A 76 8.62 3.91 -5.46
C PRO A 76 9.74 4.05 -4.43
N ARG A 77 10.77 3.19 -4.53
CA ARG A 77 11.93 3.25 -3.63
C ARG A 77 12.84 4.44 -3.91
N TYR A 78 12.88 4.92 -5.16
CA TYR A 78 13.70 6.03 -5.62
C TYR A 78 12.83 7.16 -6.17
N ASP A 79 13.31 8.41 -6.08
CA ASP A 79 12.73 9.53 -6.82
C ASP A 79 13.20 9.56 -8.29
N ASP A 80 12.64 10.46 -9.10
CA ASP A 80 12.98 10.61 -10.53
C ASP A 80 14.47 10.93 -10.78
N LYS A 81 15.22 11.31 -9.73
CA LYS A 81 16.66 11.60 -9.77
C LYS A 81 17.50 10.43 -9.25
N GLY A 82 16.89 9.28 -8.99
CA GLY A 82 17.54 8.07 -8.49
C GLY A 82 17.91 8.12 -7.00
N LYS A 83 17.41 9.08 -6.22
CA LYS A 83 17.70 9.15 -4.78
C LYS A 83 16.70 8.29 -3.99
N PRO A 84 17.16 7.45 -3.03
CA PRO A 84 16.24 6.63 -2.25
C PRO A 84 15.28 7.49 -1.41
N ASN A 85 13.98 7.24 -1.54
CA ASN A 85 12.92 8.00 -0.87
C ASN A 85 12.91 7.84 0.65
N LEU A 86 13.47 6.74 1.17
CA LEU A 86 13.58 6.48 2.61
C LEU A 86 14.94 6.88 3.21
N GLN A 87 15.89 7.39 2.41
CA GLN A 87 17.21 7.77 2.92
C GLN A 87 17.10 8.93 3.91
N GLY A 88 17.59 8.73 5.14
CA GLY A 88 17.55 9.74 6.20
C GLY A 88 16.15 10.03 6.75
N VAL A 89 15.13 9.24 6.37
CA VAL A 89 13.76 9.39 6.85
C VAL A 89 13.62 8.70 8.21
N LYS A 90 13.25 9.48 9.23
CA LYS A 90 13.01 8.96 10.59
C LYS A 90 11.63 8.35 10.78
N THR A 91 10.67 8.72 9.94
CA THR A 91 9.26 8.34 10.09
C THR A 91 8.62 8.11 8.73
N ALA A 92 7.99 6.94 8.58
CA ALA A 92 7.13 6.62 7.45
C ALA A 92 5.68 6.46 7.94
N LYS A 93 4.72 7.11 7.27
CA LYS A 93 3.29 7.03 7.61
C LYS A 93 2.48 6.68 6.37
N LEU A 94 1.76 5.56 6.40
CA LEU A 94 0.74 5.28 5.41
C LEU A 94 -0.54 6.04 5.80
N SER A 95 -1.09 6.80 4.87
CA SER A 95 -2.40 7.44 5.01
C SER A 95 -3.32 6.92 3.93
N MET A 96 -4.55 6.61 4.32
CA MET A 96 -5.62 6.26 3.41
C MET A 96 -6.73 7.29 3.58
N SER A 97 -7.08 8.03 2.53
CA SER A 97 -8.27 8.89 2.56
C SER A 97 -9.51 8.00 2.57
N SER A 98 -10.48 8.32 3.42
CA SER A 98 -11.76 7.64 3.39
C SER A 98 -12.41 7.83 2.02
N ALA A 99 -12.55 6.76 1.23
CA ALA A 99 -13.72 6.65 0.37
C ALA A 99 -14.91 6.80 1.33
N VAL A 100 -15.73 7.81 1.12
CA VAL A 100 -16.97 7.96 1.87
C VAL A 100 -17.75 6.66 1.66
N SER A 101 -17.69 5.75 2.64
CA SER A 101 -18.62 4.64 2.70
C SER A 101 -20.00 5.28 2.68
N SER A 102 -20.88 4.81 1.81
CA SER A 102 -22.27 5.29 1.65
C SER A 102 -23.10 5.16 2.93
N VAL A 103 -22.52 4.69 4.03
CA VAL A 103 -23.01 4.93 5.39
C VAL A 103 -22.55 6.31 5.85
N THR A 104 -23.03 7.35 5.15
CA THR A 104 -23.02 8.72 5.66
C THR A 104 -23.62 8.70 7.07
N MET A 105 -22.89 9.26 8.04
CA MET A 105 -23.35 9.70 9.36
C MET A 105 -24.85 9.50 9.59
N ARG A 106 -25.25 8.44 10.32
CA ARG A 106 -26.53 8.51 11.02
C ARG A 106 -26.35 9.58 12.09
N ARG A 107 -26.86 10.78 11.81
CA ARG A 107 -27.07 11.87 12.76
C ARG A 107 -27.56 11.26 14.08
N ALA A 108 -26.83 11.48 15.16
CA ALA A 108 -27.43 11.45 16.47
C ALA A 108 -28.35 12.68 16.54
N SER A 109 -29.64 12.44 16.40
CA SER A 109 -30.73 13.34 16.81
C SER A 109 -30.98 13.16 18.30
#